data_AF-A0A2S9RQ21-F1
#
_entry.id   AF-A0A2S9RQ21-F1
#
_cell.length_a   1.000
_cell.length_b   1.000
_cell.length_c   1.000
_cell.angle_alpha   90.00
_cell.angle_beta   90.00
_cell.angle_gamma   90.00
#
_symmetry.space_group_name_H-M   'P 1'
#
loop_
_entity.id
_entity.type
_entity.pdbx_description
1 polymer ?
#
loop_
_entity_poly.entity_id
_entity_poly.type
_entity_poly.pdbx_seq_one_letter_code
_entity_poly.pdbx_strand_id
1 'polypeptide(L)'
;MIAKSSQPEVVLFSKARDNTKYDTFSGNTINGSFSPFDPLTNWITTTVTGDSGYAFAGFSCSNCPKMTLPLDFYLNQGKLIKTNQVSDTGDTIFQLSDHQELGVSFQLGTQHQGHTAYLPPLQFDGLNSARIGTVEIYFGDYVSIVFLLRARLHVLGNNIINKTKDISLTDLNLGYIRLTPTETRNNKGLRFIVQDNGKIAVHLQPPKIRLIHQQRQCYLSNNGGVPSIVTLKKVKKSEFDNTNEIEGGEFKLRVSCNKEENNKINKQWLFPRVMITFKGEQDTVNNGSSDLLKTQTGSGQAEGVSLKIKREGGEAVTYGEDSPRMGNPGQFPVHQQPREDDKNAREIFKVYYVKDPARGALTEGKVNAAATFTMSYQ
;
A
#
# COMPACT_ATOMS: atom_id res chain seq x y z
N MET A 1 21.77 -16.99 -13.04
CA MET A 1 20.87 -15.84 -13.26
C MET A 1 20.84 -14.97 -12.04
N ILE A 2 20.92 -13.66 -12.24
CA ILE A 2 20.85 -12.68 -11.15
C ILE A 2 19.94 -11.52 -11.57
N ALA A 3 18.87 -11.30 -10.81
CA ALA A 3 18.15 -10.03 -10.81
C ALA A 3 18.77 -9.12 -9.77
N LYS A 4 19.25 -7.96 -10.20
CA LYS A 4 19.91 -6.99 -9.31
C LYS A 4 19.17 -5.67 -9.40
N SER A 5 18.86 -5.11 -8.24
CA SER A 5 18.31 -3.76 -8.21
C SER A 5 19.32 -2.74 -8.71
N SER A 6 18.88 -1.85 -9.59
CA SER A 6 19.63 -0.65 -9.97
C SER A 6 19.59 0.43 -8.87
N GLN A 7 18.72 0.27 -7.88
CA GLN A 7 18.59 1.19 -6.74
C GLN A 7 19.57 0.80 -5.62
N PRO A 8 20.23 1.77 -4.97
CA PRO A 8 21.20 1.49 -3.91
C PRO A 8 20.57 1.09 -2.57
N GLU A 9 19.39 1.63 -2.27
CA GLU A 9 18.63 1.42 -1.03
C GLU A 9 17.15 1.56 -1.33
N VAL A 10 16.34 0.83 -0.58
CA VAL A 10 14.89 0.90 -0.53
C VAL A 10 14.48 1.01 0.93
N VAL A 11 13.67 2.01 1.24
CA VAL A 11 13.08 2.16 2.56
C VAL A 11 11.68 1.60 2.52
N LEU A 12 11.44 0.47 3.18
CA LEU A 12 10.12 -0.14 3.30
C LEU A 12 9.45 0.39 4.58
N PHE A 13 8.29 1.04 4.43
CA PHE A 13 7.52 1.48 5.58
C PHE A 13 6.63 0.35 6.07
N SER A 14 6.50 0.19 7.39
CA SER A 14 5.40 -0.63 7.89
C SER A 14 4.08 -0.05 7.45
N LYS A 15 3.22 -0.97 7.02
CA LYS A 15 1.78 -0.92 7.21
C LYS A 15 1.43 -0.09 8.44
N ALA A 16 1.00 1.12 8.21
CA ALA A 16 0.32 1.88 9.24
C ALA A 16 -0.97 1.11 9.59
N ARG A 17 -1.45 1.25 10.84
CA ARG A 17 -2.40 0.30 11.46
C ARG A 17 -3.62 -0.01 10.58
N ASP A 18 -4.04 0.95 9.76
CA ASP A 18 -5.21 0.85 8.88
C ASP A 18 -4.89 1.03 7.39
N ASN A 19 -3.63 0.93 6.97
CA ASN A 19 -3.30 1.03 5.55
C ASN A 19 -3.52 -0.29 4.81
N THR A 20 -4.18 -0.21 3.65
CA THR A 20 -4.47 -1.37 2.82
C THR A 20 -3.17 -2.02 2.34
N LYS A 21 -3.24 -3.29 1.95
CA LYS A 21 -2.13 -4.23 1.68
C LYS A 21 -1.04 -3.74 0.69
N TYR A 22 -1.17 -2.55 0.09
CA TYR A 22 -0.41 -2.11 -1.09
C TYR A 22 0.50 -0.88 -0.87
N ASP A 23 0.51 -0.25 0.31
CA ASP A 23 1.26 0.98 0.53
C ASP A 23 2.67 0.72 1.07
N THR A 24 3.57 0.32 0.16
CA THR A 24 4.99 0.11 0.45
C THR A 24 5.81 1.25 -0.15
N PHE A 25 6.02 2.37 0.54
CA PHE A 25 6.73 3.52 -0.06
C PHE A 25 8.21 3.21 -0.34
N SER A 26 8.86 3.97 -1.22
CA SER A 26 10.28 3.82 -1.58
C SER A 26 10.98 5.17 -1.75
N GLY A 27 12.32 5.18 -1.70
CA GLY A 27 13.14 6.37 -1.93
C GLY A 27 14.49 5.95 -2.52
N ASN A 28 14.92 6.64 -3.59
CA ASN A 28 16.00 6.15 -4.48
C ASN A 28 17.42 6.56 -4.10
N THR A 29 17.67 7.07 -2.89
CA THR A 29 19.02 7.57 -2.56
C THR A 29 19.28 7.57 -1.06
N ILE A 30 20.56 7.36 -0.73
CA ILE A 30 21.13 7.45 0.62
C ILE A 30 20.88 8.86 1.25
N ASN A 31 20.50 9.87 0.45
CA ASN A 31 20.29 11.28 0.84
C ASN A 31 19.22 12.07 0.05
N GLY A 32 18.34 11.45 -0.76
CA GLY A 32 17.36 12.19 -1.58
C GLY A 32 15.92 12.02 -1.12
N SER A 33 15.00 12.76 -1.75
CA SER A 33 13.63 12.90 -1.25
C SER A 33 12.87 11.57 -1.29
N PHE A 34 12.45 11.09 -0.13
CA PHE A 34 11.39 10.09 0.00
C PHE A 34 10.11 10.64 -0.63
N SER A 35 9.57 9.95 -1.63
CA SER A 35 8.19 10.14 -2.07
C SER A 35 7.34 9.15 -1.26
N PRO A 36 6.56 9.60 -0.26
CA PRO A 36 5.67 8.72 0.50
C PRO A 36 4.47 8.26 -0.34
N PHE A 37 4.60 8.19 -1.66
CA PHE A 37 3.55 7.83 -2.61
C PHE A 37 4.02 6.93 -3.76
N ASP A 38 5.32 6.61 -3.86
CA ASP A 38 5.83 5.70 -4.90
C ASP A 38 6.04 4.29 -4.34
N PRO A 39 5.14 3.34 -4.63
CA PRO A 39 5.26 2.00 -4.12
C PRO A 39 6.41 1.21 -4.77
N LEU A 40 6.93 0.16 -4.13
CA LEU A 40 7.66 -0.92 -4.84
C LEU A 40 6.74 -1.76 -5.73
N THR A 41 5.97 -1.10 -6.59
CA THR A 41 5.29 -1.76 -7.69
C THR A 41 6.26 -2.06 -8.83
N ASN A 42 7.43 -1.39 -8.86
CA ASN A 42 8.41 -1.59 -9.92
C ASN A 42 9.17 -2.90 -9.72
N TRP A 43 9.24 -3.67 -10.81
CA TRP A 43 9.94 -4.93 -10.86
C TRP A 43 11.46 -4.72 -10.75
N ILE A 44 12.11 -5.45 -9.85
CA ILE A 44 13.56 -5.66 -9.90
C ILE A 44 13.81 -6.66 -11.02
N THR A 45 14.45 -6.23 -12.10
CA THR A 45 14.66 -7.06 -13.30
C THR A 45 16.04 -7.70 -13.33
N THR A 46 16.22 -8.60 -14.31
CA THR A 46 17.49 -9.31 -14.53
C THR A 46 18.59 -8.34 -14.95
N THR A 47 19.76 -8.44 -14.30
CA THR A 47 20.99 -7.77 -14.77
C THR A 47 22.00 -8.74 -15.34
N VAL A 48 21.89 -10.03 -14.95
CA VAL A 48 22.68 -11.13 -15.51
C VAL A 48 21.71 -12.24 -15.91
N THR A 49 21.55 -12.41 -17.23
CA THR A 49 20.71 -13.47 -17.79
C THR A 49 21.35 -14.83 -17.62
N GLY A 50 20.53 -15.87 -17.76
CA GLY A 50 21.01 -17.25 -17.75
C GLY A 50 20.85 -17.78 -19.14
N ASP A 51 21.97 -18.02 -19.82
CA ASP A 51 21.93 -18.55 -21.17
C ASP A 51 22.09 -20.07 -21.08
N SER A 52 21.14 -20.80 -21.68
CA SER A 52 21.25 -22.24 -21.86
C SER A 52 21.19 -22.56 -23.34
N GLY A 53 22.20 -23.27 -23.83
CA GLY A 53 22.23 -23.83 -25.16
C GLY A 53 22.18 -25.34 -25.06
N TYR A 54 21.18 -25.96 -25.70
CA TYR A 54 21.14 -27.41 -25.87
C TYR A 54 21.41 -27.71 -27.34
N ALA A 55 22.35 -28.61 -27.60
CA ALA A 55 22.66 -29.08 -28.95
C ALA A 55 22.82 -30.60 -28.94
N PHE A 56 22.17 -31.28 -29.88
CA PHE A 56 22.45 -32.68 -30.19
C PHE A 56 23.41 -32.75 -31.39
N ALA A 57 24.51 -31.99 -31.30
CA ALA A 57 25.53 -31.92 -32.34
C ALA A 57 26.29 -33.26 -32.43
N GLY A 58 26.63 -33.66 -33.66
CA GLY A 58 27.36 -34.91 -33.92
C GLY A 58 26.48 -36.17 -34.01
N PHE A 59 25.16 -36.04 -33.81
CA PHE A 59 24.20 -37.11 -34.05
C PHE A 59 23.29 -36.75 -35.22
N SER A 60 23.51 -37.37 -36.38
CA SER A 60 22.59 -37.33 -37.51
C SER A 60 21.75 -38.59 -37.54
N CYS A 61 20.44 -38.46 -37.67
CA CYS A 61 19.57 -39.62 -37.85
C CYS A 61 18.38 -39.32 -38.74
N SER A 62 18.00 -40.31 -39.54
CA SER A 62 16.84 -40.27 -40.43
C SER A 62 15.59 -40.70 -39.66
N ASN A 63 14.55 -39.86 -39.65
CA ASN A 63 13.27 -40.08 -38.95
C ASN A 63 13.37 -40.18 -37.41
N CYS A 64 14.26 -39.41 -36.79
CA CYS A 64 14.30 -39.36 -35.33
C CYS A 64 13.07 -38.67 -34.73
N PRO A 65 12.64 -39.10 -33.53
CA PRO A 65 11.57 -38.44 -32.82
C PRO A 65 12.02 -37.04 -32.36
N LYS A 66 11.07 -36.10 -32.37
CA LYS A 66 11.21 -34.81 -31.67
C LYS A 66 11.46 -35.06 -30.19
N MET A 67 12.42 -34.36 -29.60
CA MET A 67 12.65 -34.40 -28.15
C MET A 67 11.97 -33.20 -27.50
N THR A 68 11.09 -33.46 -26.53
CA THR A 68 10.47 -32.43 -25.70
C THR A 68 11.09 -32.53 -24.32
N LEU A 69 11.96 -31.59 -23.98
CA LEU A 69 12.74 -31.57 -22.74
C LEU A 69 12.08 -30.62 -21.73
N PRO A 70 11.47 -31.14 -20.65
CA PRO A 70 10.90 -30.32 -19.61
C PRO A 70 11.91 -29.47 -18.85
N LEU A 71 11.49 -28.26 -18.49
CA LEU A 71 12.23 -27.40 -17.58
C LEU A 71 11.38 -27.17 -16.32
N ASP A 72 11.96 -27.54 -15.18
CA ASP A 72 11.34 -27.34 -13.88
C ASP A 72 12.19 -26.34 -13.07
N PHE A 73 11.52 -25.43 -12.37
CA PHE A 73 12.11 -24.58 -11.35
C PHE A 73 11.90 -25.21 -9.99
N TYR A 74 12.96 -25.29 -9.19
CA TYR A 74 12.94 -25.84 -7.85
C TYR A 74 13.18 -24.72 -6.84
N LEU A 75 12.21 -24.49 -5.95
CA LEU A 75 12.27 -23.43 -4.93
C LEU A 75 13.32 -23.74 -3.87
N ASN A 76 14.08 -22.74 -3.43
CA ASN A 76 14.98 -22.88 -2.28
C ASN A 76 14.21 -22.79 -0.95
N GLN A 77 13.75 -23.93 -0.46
CA GLN A 77 13.00 -24.02 0.80
C GLN A 77 13.81 -23.66 2.05
N GLY A 78 15.15 -23.69 1.98
CA GLY A 78 16.00 -23.24 3.08
C GLY A 78 15.96 -21.72 3.27
N LYS A 79 15.60 -20.96 2.23
CA LYS A 79 15.57 -19.50 2.23
C LYS A 79 14.18 -18.90 2.08
N LEU A 80 13.25 -19.65 1.51
CA LEU A 80 11.92 -19.18 1.16
C LEU A 80 10.84 -20.10 1.75
N ILE A 81 9.91 -19.50 2.49
CA ILE A 81 8.75 -20.16 3.08
C ILE A 81 7.51 -19.74 2.29
N LYS A 82 6.78 -20.72 1.74
CA LYS A 82 5.55 -20.46 0.99
C LYS A 82 4.50 -19.86 1.92
N THR A 83 3.89 -18.75 1.51
CA THR A 83 2.76 -18.14 2.24
C THR A 83 1.44 -18.40 1.52
N ASN A 84 0.33 -18.13 2.19
CA ASN A 84 -1.01 -18.13 1.58
C ASN A 84 -1.33 -16.78 0.88
N GLN A 85 -0.35 -15.89 0.73
CA GLN A 85 -0.53 -14.57 0.16
C GLN A 85 -0.08 -14.53 -1.30
N VAL A 86 -0.81 -13.77 -2.11
CA VAL A 86 -0.45 -13.45 -3.50
C VAL A 86 -0.27 -11.94 -3.68
N SER A 87 0.54 -11.56 -4.67
CA SER A 87 0.69 -10.19 -5.15
C SER A 87 -0.55 -9.71 -5.93
N ASP A 88 -0.58 -8.43 -6.28
CA ASP A 88 -1.51 -7.80 -7.22
C ASP A 88 -1.56 -8.50 -8.60
N THR A 89 -0.45 -9.09 -9.03
CA THR A 89 -0.32 -9.88 -10.27
C THR A 89 -0.65 -11.37 -10.09
N GLY A 90 -1.07 -11.79 -8.89
CA GLY A 90 -1.40 -13.18 -8.57
C GLY A 90 -0.21 -14.08 -8.26
N ASP A 91 1.02 -13.54 -8.20
CA ASP A 91 2.21 -14.33 -7.90
C ASP A 91 2.27 -14.70 -6.41
N THR A 92 2.68 -15.94 -6.12
CA THR A 92 2.86 -16.37 -4.73
C THR A 92 3.93 -15.51 -4.04
N ILE A 93 3.61 -15.02 -2.84
CA ILE A 93 4.59 -14.33 -1.99
C ILE A 93 5.25 -15.36 -1.09
N PHE A 94 6.58 -15.40 -1.09
CA PHE A 94 7.40 -16.25 -0.24
C PHE A 94 8.01 -15.42 0.88
N GLN A 95 7.82 -15.82 2.12
CA GLN A 95 8.47 -15.21 3.29
C GLN A 95 9.96 -15.59 3.31
N LEU A 96 10.82 -14.64 3.67
CA LEU A 96 12.25 -14.91 3.83
C LEU A 96 12.51 -15.59 5.18
N SER A 97 13.22 -16.73 5.18
CA SER A 97 13.50 -17.48 6.41
C SER A 97 14.28 -16.66 7.45
N ASP A 98 15.26 -15.88 6.98
CA ASP A 98 16.15 -15.09 7.85
C ASP A 98 15.54 -13.72 8.24
N HIS A 99 14.49 -13.28 7.54
CA HIS A 99 13.84 -11.99 7.71
C HIS A 99 12.32 -12.14 7.54
N GLN A 100 11.65 -12.73 8.53
CA GLN A 100 10.22 -13.10 8.47
C GLN A 100 9.28 -11.91 8.23
N GLU A 101 9.72 -10.70 8.55
CA GLU A 101 9.01 -9.45 8.26
C GLU A 101 8.93 -9.13 6.74
N LEU A 102 9.76 -9.78 5.92
CA LEU A 102 9.86 -9.58 4.49
C LEU A 102 9.38 -10.81 3.70
N GLY A 103 8.83 -10.52 2.53
CA GLY A 103 8.52 -11.51 1.51
C GLY A 103 9.04 -11.08 0.14
N VAL A 104 9.10 -12.05 -0.77
CA VAL A 104 9.46 -11.86 -2.17
C VAL A 104 8.44 -12.58 -3.05
N SER A 105 8.00 -11.92 -4.11
CA SER A 105 7.35 -12.61 -5.24
C SER A 105 8.23 -12.43 -6.47
N PHE A 106 8.18 -13.38 -7.40
CA PHE A 106 9.00 -13.32 -8.60
C PHE A 106 8.32 -14.04 -9.77
N GLN A 107 8.74 -13.65 -10.97
CA GLN A 107 8.36 -14.26 -12.22
C GLN A 107 9.61 -14.63 -13.00
N LEU A 108 9.57 -15.83 -13.57
CA LEU A 108 10.53 -16.29 -14.54
C LEU A 108 10.02 -15.97 -15.94
N GLY A 109 10.94 -15.78 -16.86
CA GLY A 109 10.61 -15.54 -18.26
C GLY A 109 11.68 -16.12 -19.16
N THR A 110 11.41 -16.07 -20.45
CA THR A 110 12.37 -16.45 -21.48
C THR A 110 12.41 -15.39 -22.56
N GLN A 111 13.56 -15.33 -23.23
CA GLN A 111 13.74 -14.59 -24.45
C GLN A 111 14.22 -15.56 -25.53
N HIS A 112 13.48 -15.62 -26.63
CA HIS A 112 13.76 -16.48 -27.78
C HIS A 112 13.47 -15.71 -29.07
N GLN A 113 14.43 -15.68 -30.00
CA GLN A 113 14.31 -15.00 -31.30
C GLN A 113 13.79 -13.54 -31.22
N GLY A 114 14.21 -12.81 -30.19
CA GLY A 114 13.79 -11.41 -29.97
C GLY A 114 12.43 -11.22 -29.30
N HIS A 115 11.67 -12.29 -29.05
CA HIS A 115 10.44 -12.24 -28.26
C HIS A 115 10.74 -12.49 -26.78
N THR A 116 10.31 -11.56 -25.92
CA THR A 116 10.45 -11.66 -24.45
C THR A 116 9.08 -11.94 -23.83
N ALA A 117 8.98 -13.02 -23.06
CA ALA A 117 7.76 -13.38 -22.36
C ALA A 117 8.05 -13.77 -20.91
N TYR A 118 7.29 -13.22 -19.97
CA TYR A 118 7.26 -13.68 -18.58
C TYR A 118 6.15 -14.70 -18.40
N LEU A 119 6.42 -15.71 -17.59
CA LEU A 119 5.47 -16.75 -17.26
C LEU A 119 4.38 -16.21 -16.34
N PRO A 120 3.15 -16.77 -16.41
CA PRO A 120 2.12 -16.54 -15.40
C PRO A 120 2.58 -17.06 -14.02
N PRO A 121 1.82 -16.76 -12.94
CA PRO A 121 2.11 -17.24 -11.60
C PRO A 121 2.42 -18.74 -11.56
N LEU A 122 3.61 -19.07 -11.07
CA LEU A 122 4.11 -20.45 -11.03
C LEU A 122 3.25 -21.32 -10.11
N GLN A 123 2.90 -22.49 -10.60
CA GLN A 123 2.16 -23.50 -9.85
C GLN A 123 3.13 -24.51 -9.27
N PHE A 124 3.38 -24.40 -7.96
CA PHE A 124 4.29 -25.29 -7.23
C PHE A 124 3.57 -26.56 -6.78
N ASP A 125 4.13 -27.71 -7.13
CA ASP A 125 3.69 -29.03 -6.70
C ASP A 125 4.08 -29.35 -5.25
N GLY A 126 3.76 -30.57 -4.79
CA GLY A 126 4.09 -31.04 -3.44
C GLY A 126 5.59 -31.19 -3.16
N LEU A 127 6.44 -31.16 -4.19
CA LEU A 127 7.90 -31.17 -4.09
C LEU A 127 8.50 -29.77 -4.21
N ASN A 128 7.67 -28.73 -4.29
CA ASN A 128 8.07 -27.33 -4.46
C ASN A 128 8.85 -27.11 -5.77
N SER A 129 8.53 -27.92 -6.78
CA SER A 129 8.88 -27.66 -8.17
C SER A 129 7.71 -27.05 -8.92
N ALA A 130 8.02 -26.24 -9.93
CA ALA A 130 7.04 -25.71 -10.87
C ALA A 130 7.54 -25.92 -12.30
N ARG A 131 6.67 -26.42 -13.18
CA ARG A 131 6.95 -26.51 -14.61
C ARG A 131 7.02 -25.09 -15.18
N ILE A 132 8.15 -24.72 -15.76
CA ILE A 132 8.36 -23.39 -16.35
C ILE A 132 8.35 -23.40 -17.88
N GLY A 133 8.40 -24.59 -18.49
CA GLY A 133 8.28 -24.73 -19.93
C GLY A 133 8.85 -26.05 -20.43
N THR A 134 8.97 -26.12 -21.76
CA THR A 134 9.57 -27.25 -22.47
C THR A 134 10.45 -26.73 -23.59
N VAL A 135 11.60 -27.35 -23.78
CA VAL A 135 12.46 -27.14 -24.94
C VAL A 135 12.16 -28.22 -25.94
N GLU A 136 11.73 -27.84 -27.14
CA GLU A 136 11.61 -28.77 -28.25
C GLU A 136 12.87 -28.70 -29.10
N ILE A 137 13.49 -29.86 -29.37
CA ILE A 137 14.73 -29.96 -30.12
C ILE A 137 14.76 -31.25 -30.95
N TYR A 138 15.38 -31.19 -32.13
CA TYR A 138 15.62 -32.33 -33.00
C TYR A 138 17.09 -32.74 -32.99
N PHE A 139 17.37 -33.95 -33.41
CA PHE A 139 18.75 -34.41 -33.61
C PHE A 139 19.41 -33.63 -34.74
N GLY A 140 20.64 -33.16 -34.52
CA GLY A 140 21.35 -32.30 -35.45
C GLY A 140 21.07 -30.80 -35.30
N ASP A 141 20.08 -30.43 -34.48
CA ASP A 141 19.74 -29.02 -34.21
C ASP A 141 20.36 -28.50 -32.91
N TYR A 142 20.28 -27.17 -32.74
CA TYR A 142 20.59 -26.47 -31.50
C TYR A 142 19.46 -25.52 -31.13
N VAL A 143 19.26 -25.33 -29.83
CA VAL A 143 18.32 -24.35 -29.28
C VAL A 143 19.03 -23.55 -28.19
N SER A 144 18.88 -22.23 -28.26
CA SER A 144 19.38 -21.30 -27.23
C SER A 144 18.21 -20.60 -26.55
N ILE A 145 18.18 -20.63 -25.23
CA ILE A 145 17.16 -19.99 -24.40
C ILE A 145 17.87 -19.08 -23.42
N VAL A 146 17.48 -17.80 -23.45
CA VAL A 146 17.87 -16.82 -22.45
C VAL A 146 16.77 -16.78 -21.41
N PHE A 147 17.11 -17.09 -20.16
CA PHE A 147 16.18 -17.00 -19.05
C PHE A 147 16.21 -15.63 -18.39
N LEU A 148 15.04 -15.19 -17.97
CA LEU A 148 14.78 -13.91 -17.32
C LEU A 148 14.16 -14.14 -15.94
N LEU A 149 14.40 -13.18 -15.07
CA LEU A 149 13.89 -13.09 -13.71
C LEU A 149 13.46 -11.65 -13.45
N ARG A 150 12.28 -11.49 -12.86
CA ARG A 150 11.89 -10.25 -12.20
C ARG A 150 11.28 -10.53 -10.83
N ALA A 151 11.51 -9.65 -9.86
CA ALA A 151 11.04 -9.83 -8.49
C ALA A 151 10.47 -8.55 -7.89
N ARG A 152 9.61 -8.72 -6.87
CA ARG A 152 9.07 -7.65 -6.01
C ARG A 152 9.27 -8.04 -4.55
N LEU A 153 9.56 -7.04 -3.72
CA LEU A 153 9.69 -7.19 -2.27
C LEU A 153 8.37 -6.78 -1.59
N HIS A 154 8.02 -7.48 -0.53
CA HIS A 154 6.78 -7.31 0.21
C HIS A 154 7.06 -7.20 1.70
N VAL A 155 6.29 -6.38 2.41
CA VAL A 155 6.29 -6.37 3.88
C VAL A 155 5.16 -7.29 4.34
N LEU A 156 5.49 -8.39 5.00
CA LEU A 156 4.51 -9.40 5.43
C LEU A 156 3.91 -9.10 6.82
N GLY A 157 4.70 -8.45 7.65
CA GLY A 157 4.32 -7.98 8.97
C GLY A 157 5.45 -7.14 9.51
N ASN A 158 5.14 -6.09 10.28
CA ASN A 158 6.16 -5.31 10.95
C ASN A 158 5.87 -5.25 12.45
N ASN A 159 6.68 -5.98 13.23
CA ASN A 159 6.65 -5.94 14.69
C ASN A 159 7.63 -4.92 15.27
N ILE A 160 8.36 -4.20 14.42
CA ILE A 160 9.18 -3.07 14.83
C ILE A 160 8.20 -2.00 15.31
N ILE A 161 8.40 -1.43 16.49
CA ILE A 161 7.57 -0.34 17.04
C ILE A 161 8.49 0.82 17.39
N ASN A 162 8.20 2.01 16.85
CA ASN A 162 8.95 3.25 17.04
C ASN A 162 10.46 3.11 16.82
N LYS A 163 10.83 2.29 15.82
CA LYS A 163 12.22 1.95 15.51
C LYS A 163 12.43 1.82 14.01
N THR A 164 13.70 1.90 13.64
CA THR A 164 14.21 1.63 12.30
C THR A 164 15.07 0.38 12.36
N LYS A 165 14.95 -0.49 11.36
CA LYS A 165 15.79 -1.67 11.19
C LYS A 165 16.35 -1.71 9.77
N ASP A 166 17.66 -1.67 9.67
CA ASP A 166 18.34 -1.90 8.40
C ASP A 166 18.56 -3.40 8.19
N ILE A 167 18.24 -3.86 6.98
CA ILE A 167 18.35 -5.24 6.51
C ILE A 167 19.21 -5.22 5.24
N SER A 168 20.30 -5.98 5.28
CA SER A 168 21.20 -6.14 4.14
C SER A 168 21.05 -7.53 3.57
N LEU A 169 20.32 -7.66 2.47
CA LEU A 169 20.21 -8.88 1.68
C LEU A 169 21.14 -8.74 0.47
N THR A 170 22.33 -9.33 0.53
CA THR A 170 23.33 -9.18 -0.56
C THR A 170 23.19 -10.23 -1.65
N ASP A 171 22.67 -11.41 -1.33
CA ASP A 171 22.42 -12.50 -2.28
C ASP A 171 21.33 -13.43 -1.75
N LEU A 172 20.12 -13.33 -2.33
CA LEU A 172 18.99 -14.18 -2.01
C LEU A 172 18.85 -15.26 -3.08
N ASN A 173 19.22 -16.49 -2.74
CA ASN A 173 19.02 -17.65 -3.60
C ASN A 173 17.54 -18.06 -3.61
N LEU A 174 16.85 -17.83 -4.73
CA LEU A 174 15.44 -18.17 -4.92
C LEU A 174 15.25 -19.66 -5.24
N GLY A 175 16.24 -20.29 -5.85
CA GLY A 175 16.14 -21.66 -6.35
C GLY A 175 17.04 -21.93 -7.54
N TYR A 176 16.67 -22.94 -8.33
CA TYR A 176 17.38 -23.25 -9.56
C TYR A 176 16.44 -23.80 -10.63
N ILE A 177 16.80 -23.59 -11.89
CA ILE A 177 16.16 -24.23 -13.04
C ILE A 177 16.99 -25.45 -13.42
N ARG A 178 16.32 -26.56 -13.70
CA ARG A 178 16.94 -27.78 -14.19
C ARG A 178 16.06 -28.45 -15.23
N LEU A 179 16.71 -29.11 -16.18
CA LEU A 179 16.05 -29.96 -17.15
C LEU A 179 15.72 -31.33 -16.54
N THR A 180 14.47 -31.75 -16.67
CA THR A 180 14.00 -33.01 -16.09
C THR A 180 14.36 -34.16 -17.01
N PRO A 181 14.93 -35.28 -16.49
CA PRO A 181 15.28 -36.43 -17.30
C PRO A 181 14.12 -36.87 -18.18
N THR A 182 14.39 -37.02 -19.47
CA THR A 182 13.36 -37.37 -20.46
C THR A 182 13.76 -38.64 -21.19
N GLU A 183 12.79 -39.53 -21.36
CA GLU A 183 12.90 -40.69 -22.22
C GLU A 183 11.98 -40.53 -23.43
N THR A 184 12.51 -40.77 -24.62
CA THR A 184 11.69 -40.96 -25.83
C THR A 184 12.09 -42.24 -26.55
N ARG A 185 11.15 -42.81 -27.30
CA ARG A 185 11.38 -44.01 -28.12
C ARG A 185 11.03 -43.74 -29.57
N ASN A 186 11.83 -44.25 -30.48
CA ASN A 186 11.47 -44.22 -31.90
C ASN A 186 10.58 -45.43 -32.27
N ASN A 187 10.07 -45.40 -33.50
CA ASN A 187 9.26 -46.45 -34.11
C ASN A 187 9.99 -47.81 -34.27
N LYS A 188 11.31 -47.86 -34.09
CA LYS A 188 12.14 -49.08 -34.11
C LYS A 188 12.47 -49.60 -32.70
N GLY A 189 11.92 -49.00 -31.64
CA GLY A 189 12.14 -49.41 -30.26
C GLY A 189 13.45 -48.93 -29.63
N LEU A 190 14.23 -48.06 -30.30
CA LEU A 190 15.41 -47.43 -29.71
C LEU A 190 14.97 -46.40 -28.66
N ARG A 191 15.58 -46.48 -27.48
CA ARG A 191 15.31 -45.62 -26.33
C ARG A 191 16.39 -44.54 -26.23
N PHE A 192 15.97 -43.29 -26.20
CA PHE A 192 16.82 -42.13 -25.99
C PHE A 192 16.54 -41.58 -24.60
N ILE A 193 17.57 -41.47 -23.77
CA ILE A 193 17.49 -40.90 -22.43
C ILE A 193 18.35 -39.65 -22.42
N VAL A 194 17.74 -38.50 -22.16
CA VAL A 194 18.45 -37.22 -22.02
C VAL A 194 18.46 -36.84 -20.55
N GLN A 195 19.66 -36.64 -20.04
CA GLN A 195 19.91 -36.22 -18.66
C GLN A 195 20.82 -35.01 -18.68
N ASP A 196 20.39 -33.96 -18.00
CA ASP A 196 21.22 -32.82 -17.68
C ASP A 196 21.57 -32.83 -16.19
N ASN A 197 22.86 -32.74 -15.91
CA ASN A 197 23.40 -32.60 -14.56
C ASN A 197 23.68 -31.14 -14.20
N GLY A 198 23.54 -30.22 -15.17
CA GLY A 198 23.59 -28.80 -14.98
C GLY A 198 22.39 -28.27 -14.17
N LYS A 199 22.59 -27.08 -13.62
CA LYS A 199 21.54 -26.28 -13.00
C LYS A 199 21.82 -24.81 -13.20
N ILE A 200 20.77 -24.03 -13.44
CA ILE A 200 20.86 -22.58 -13.55
C ILE A 200 20.38 -22.01 -12.23
N ALA A 201 21.33 -21.52 -11.42
CA ALA A 201 20.98 -20.90 -10.15
C ALA A 201 20.24 -19.58 -10.38
N VAL A 202 19.22 -19.32 -9.56
CA VAL A 202 18.34 -18.15 -9.66
C VAL A 202 18.48 -17.32 -8.40
N HIS A 203 19.08 -16.14 -8.54
CA HIS A 203 19.42 -15.27 -7.43
C HIS A 203 18.78 -13.89 -7.57
N LEU A 204 18.44 -13.28 -6.43
CA LEU A 204 18.02 -11.90 -6.31
C LEU A 204 19.04 -11.15 -5.44
N GLN A 205 19.55 -10.05 -5.98
CA GLN A 205 20.35 -9.07 -5.25
C GLN A 205 19.46 -7.83 -5.02
N PRO A 206 18.67 -7.82 -3.94
CA PRO A 206 17.81 -6.69 -3.63
C PRO A 206 18.67 -5.48 -3.21
N PRO A 207 18.08 -4.27 -3.21
CA PRO A 207 18.72 -3.10 -2.61
C PRO A 207 18.86 -3.28 -1.10
N LYS A 208 19.62 -2.41 -0.43
CA LYS A 208 19.56 -2.33 1.04
C LYS A 208 18.13 -2.03 1.47
N ILE A 209 17.61 -2.72 2.46
CA ILE A 209 16.23 -2.56 2.93
C ILE A 209 16.27 -1.85 4.27
N ARG A 210 15.54 -0.76 4.42
CA ARG A 210 15.31 -0.10 5.71
C ARG A 210 13.85 -0.22 6.09
N LEU A 211 13.55 -0.96 7.14
CA LEU A 211 12.22 -1.02 7.71
C LEU A 211 12.02 0.08 8.72
N ILE A 212 10.93 0.83 8.60
CA ILE A 212 10.57 1.87 9.55
C ILE A 212 9.15 1.65 10.06
N HIS A 213 9.02 1.59 11.38
CA HIS A 213 7.73 1.75 12.05
C HIS A 213 7.82 2.95 12.97
N GLN A 214 7.34 4.08 12.49
CA GLN A 214 7.23 5.31 13.24
C GLN A 214 5.80 5.78 13.04
N GLN A 215 5.03 5.82 14.13
CA GLN A 215 3.69 6.37 14.04
C GLN A 215 3.82 7.88 13.80
N ARG A 216 3.51 8.29 12.58
CA ARG A 216 3.43 9.70 12.23
C ARG A 216 2.24 10.28 12.97
N GLN A 217 2.45 11.37 13.69
CA GLN A 217 1.44 11.91 14.58
C GLN A 217 1.45 13.42 14.49
N CYS A 218 0.26 13.99 14.52
CA CYS A 218 0.07 15.37 14.88
C CYS A 218 -0.44 15.44 16.30
N TYR A 219 -0.41 16.61 16.89
CA TYR A 219 -0.88 16.83 18.24
C TYR A 219 -1.58 18.17 18.34
N LEU A 220 -2.55 18.22 19.24
CA LEU A 220 -3.15 19.45 19.69
C LEU A 220 -2.13 20.12 20.60
N SER A 221 -1.41 21.11 20.09
CA SER A 221 -0.56 21.92 20.96
C SER A 221 -1.44 22.78 21.87
N ASN A 222 -0.99 23.13 23.08
CA ASN A 222 -1.68 24.07 23.97
C ASN A 222 -1.82 25.51 23.41
N ASN A 223 -1.40 25.76 22.16
CA ASN A 223 -1.67 26.96 21.36
C ASN A 223 -2.32 26.61 19.99
N GLY A 224 -2.92 25.42 19.87
CA GLY A 224 -3.46 24.83 18.64
C GLY A 224 -4.80 25.42 18.20
N GLY A 225 -5.31 26.43 18.90
CA GLY A 225 -6.42 27.26 18.44
C GLY A 225 -7.74 26.53 18.18
N VAL A 226 -7.87 25.23 18.48
CA VAL A 226 -9.13 24.49 18.44
C VAL A 226 -9.92 24.92 19.68
N PRO A 227 -10.95 25.76 19.52
CA PRO A 227 -11.65 26.25 20.69
C PRO A 227 -12.52 25.12 21.26
N SER A 228 -12.49 24.95 22.57
CA SER A 228 -13.46 24.09 23.27
C SER A 228 -14.87 24.67 23.24
N ILE A 229 -15.01 25.97 23.00
CA ILE A 229 -16.27 26.70 22.95
C ILE A 229 -16.24 27.70 21.79
N VAL A 230 -17.22 27.62 20.89
CA VAL A 230 -17.45 28.59 19.82
C VAL A 230 -18.64 29.46 20.19
N THR A 231 -18.41 30.75 20.46
CA THR A 231 -19.50 31.70 20.75
C THR A 231 -20.15 32.15 19.45
N LEU A 232 -21.42 31.83 19.28
CA LEU A 232 -22.21 32.24 18.11
C LEU A 232 -22.84 33.62 18.31
N LYS A 233 -22.93 34.38 17.23
CA LYS A 233 -23.64 35.67 17.16
C LYS A 233 -25.13 35.45 17.36
N LYS A 234 -25.77 36.36 18.09
CA LYS A 234 -27.22 36.36 18.26
C LYS A 234 -27.89 36.68 16.92
N VAL A 235 -28.89 35.88 16.55
CA VAL A 235 -29.67 36.03 15.31
C VAL A 235 -31.12 36.29 15.68
N LYS A 236 -31.77 37.26 15.00
CA LYS A 236 -33.20 37.52 15.23
C LYS A 236 -34.04 36.48 14.52
N LYS A 237 -35.14 36.05 15.15
CA LYS A 237 -36.11 35.13 14.52
C LYS A 237 -36.59 35.62 13.15
N SER A 238 -36.82 36.93 12.99
CA SER A 238 -37.28 37.52 11.73
C SER A 238 -36.30 37.36 10.56
N GLU A 239 -35.01 37.12 10.81
CA GLU A 239 -34.04 36.86 9.73
C GLU A 239 -34.31 35.53 9.03
N PHE A 240 -34.93 34.59 9.75
CA PHE A 240 -35.37 33.33 9.18
C PHE A 240 -36.60 33.48 8.28
N ASP A 241 -37.31 34.61 8.27
CA ASP A 241 -38.47 34.77 7.39
C ASP A 241 -38.05 34.80 5.91
N ASN A 242 -36.82 35.24 5.63
CA ASN A 242 -36.28 35.42 4.28
C ASN A 242 -35.16 34.45 3.92
N THR A 243 -34.59 33.75 4.91
CA THR A 243 -33.45 32.86 4.72
C THR A 243 -33.61 31.59 5.56
N ASN A 244 -33.08 30.47 5.08
CA ASN A 244 -33.11 29.20 5.82
C ASN A 244 -31.79 28.89 6.53
N GLU A 245 -30.76 29.70 6.27
CA GLU A 245 -29.40 29.50 6.75
C GLU A 245 -28.74 30.85 7.04
N ILE A 246 -28.22 31.05 8.26
CA ILE A 246 -27.66 32.33 8.73
C ILE A 246 -26.31 32.08 9.40
N GLU A 247 -25.26 32.79 9.00
CA GLU A 247 -23.90 32.63 9.56
C GLU A 247 -23.86 33.10 11.02
N GLY A 248 -23.61 32.17 11.93
CA GLY A 248 -23.52 32.42 13.37
C GLY A 248 -22.10 32.72 13.85
N GLY A 249 -21.06 32.21 13.18
CA GLY A 249 -19.68 32.46 13.59
C GLY A 249 -18.68 31.60 12.84
N GLU A 250 -17.42 31.71 13.25
CA GLU A 250 -16.32 30.92 12.70
C GLU A 250 -15.40 30.39 13.80
N PHE A 251 -14.72 29.29 13.51
CA PHE A 251 -13.64 28.78 14.34
C PHE A 251 -12.53 28.17 13.48
N LYS A 252 -11.35 28.01 14.06
CA LYS A 252 -10.18 27.48 13.37
C LYS A 252 -9.74 26.19 14.03
N LEU A 253 -9.38 25.21 13.22
CA LEU A 253 -8.70 24.00 13.65
C LEU A 253 -7.22 24.15 13.28
N ARG A 254 -6.32 23.99 14.25
CA ARG A 254 -4.89 23.87 13.97
C ARG A 254 -4.28 22.72 14.76
N VAL A 255 -3.62 21.82 14.05
CA VAL A 255 -2.90 20.69 14.63
C VAL A 255 -1.44 20.77 14.25
N SER A 256 -0.54 20.48 15.19
CA SER A 256 0.90 20.58 14.97
C SER A 256 1.49 19.22 14.66
N CYS A 257 2.29 19.14 13.61
CA CYS A 257 2.96 17.92 13.16
C CYS A 257 4.48 18.12 13.15
N ASN A 258 5.00 19.02 13.99
CA ASN A 258 6.41 19.44 14.01
C ASN A 258 7.32 18.61 14.93
N LYS A 259 6.84 17.50 15.49
CA LYS A 259 7.65 16.61 16.33
C LYS A 259 8.60 15.81 15.45
N GLU A 260 9.90 16.13 15.53
CA GLU A 260 10.94 15.44 14.75
C GLU A 260 10.98 13.95 15.07
N GLU A 261 10.80 13.60 16.36
CA GLU A 261 10.72 12.22 16.86
C GLU A 261 9.62 11.36 16.22
N ASN A 262 8.60 11.97 15.60
CA ASN A 262 7.46 11.27 15.00
C ASN A 262 7.40 11.43 13.48
N ASN A 263 7.83 12.59 12.96
CA ASN A 263 7.59 12.98 11.57
C ASN A 263 8.88 13.33 10.81
N LYS A 264 10.08 13.02 11.33
CA LYS A 264 11.35 13.31 10.65
C LYS A 264 12.27 12.08 10.65
N ILE A 265 12.75 11.70 9.46
CA ILE A 265 13.67 10.59 9.23
C ILE A 265 14.78 11.07 8.29
N ASN A 266 16.05 10.78 8.61
CA ASN A 266 17.21 11.20 7.81
C ASN A 266 17.16 12.68 7.39
N LYS A 267 16.79 13.57 8.32
CA LYS A 267 16.61 15.02 8.09
C LYS A 267 15.43 15.41 7.18
N GLN A 268 14.70 14.47 6.61
CA GLN A 268 13.51 14.73 5.80
C GLN A 268 12.23 14.61 6.63
N TRP A 269 11.28 15.52 6.39
CA TRP A 269 9.95 15.45 6.99
C TRP A 269 9.04 14.48 6.25
N LEU A 270 8.37 13.62 7.02
CA LEU A 270 7.34 12.69 6.56
C LEU A 270 6.09 12.92 7.40
N PHE A 271 5.21 13.80 6.94
CA PHE A 271 3.99 14.12 7.66
C PHE A 271 2.90 13.05 7.47
N PRO A 272 2.02 12.84 8.46
CA PRO A 272 0.80 12.08 8.25
C PRO A 272 -0.19 12.90 7.42
N ARG A 273 -1.08 12.22 6.69
CA ARG A 273 -2.28 12.87 6.19
C ARG A 273 -3.25 13.06 7.35
N VAL A 274 -3.61 14.31 7.63
CA VAL A 274 -4.54 14.64 8.72
C VAL A 274 -5.96 14.52 8.20
N MET A 275 -6.65 13.49 8.67
CA MET A 275 -8.08 13.27 8.43
C MET A 275 -8.84 13.54 9.72
N ILE A 276 -10.02 14.13 9.60
CA ILE A 276 -10.88 14.41 10.74
C ILE A 276 -12.30 13.91 10.48
N THR A 277 -12.98 13.57 11.57
CA THR A 277 -14.41 13.29 11.63
C THR A 277 -15.01 14.09 12.78
N PHE A 278 -16.21 14.64 12.58
CA PHE A 278 -17.00 15.20 13.67
C PHE A 278 -18.12 14.22 14.02
N LYS A 279 -18.25 13.90 15.31
CA LYS A 279 -19.43 13.23 15.87
C LYS A 279 -20.30 14.27 16.56
N GLY A 280 -21.53 14.46 16.10
CA GLY A 280 -22.49 15.33 16.75
C GLY A 280 -23.13 14.67 17.98
N GLU A 281 -23.41 15.47 19.01
CA GLU A 281 -24.15 15.06 20.20
C GLU A 281 -25.68 15.26 19.99
N GLN A 282 -26.49 15.09 21.04
CA GLN A 282 -27.95 15.36 21.03
C GLN A 282 -28.73 14.57 19.95
N ASP A 283 -28.41 13.27 19.82
CA ASP A 283 -29.00 12.35 18.84
C ASP A 283 -28.79 12.79 17.38
N THR A 284 -27.71 13.54 17.10
CA THR A 284 -27.26 13.80 15.73
C THR A 284 -27.01 12.48 15.01
N VAL A 285 -27.39 12.41 13.73
CA VAL A 285 -27.20 11.20 12.92
C VAL A 285 -25.73 11.13 12.49
N ASN A 286 -24.98 10.19 13.08
CA ASN A 286 -23.52 10.08 12.96
C ASN A 286 -23.07 8.97 11.99
N ASN A 287 -23.70 8.88 10.81
CA ASN A 287 -23.44 7.83 9.82
C ASN A 287 -22.82 8.37 8.50
N GLY A 288 -22.38 9.62 8.50
CA GLY A 288 -21.78 10.32 7.36
C GLY A 288 -22.77 10.92 6.36
N SER A 289 -24.08 10.77 6.55
CA SER A 289 -25.09 11.30 5.62
C SER A 289 -25.75 12.60 6.06
N SER A 290 -25.74 12.92 7.37
CA SER A 290 -26.35 14.13 7.90
C SER A 290 -25.32 15.25 8.06
N ASP A 291 -25.70 16.45 7.66
CA ASP A 291 -24.92 17.68 7.80
C ASP A 291 -25.49 18.66 8.85
N LEU A 292 -26.48 18.20 9.64
CA LEU A 292 -27.12 18.97 10.68
C LEU A 292 -26.65 18.51 12.06
N LEU A 293 -26.06 19.44 12.81
CA LEU A 293 -25.74 19.28 14.22
C LEU A 293 -26.95 19.67 15.05
N LYS A 294 -27.50 18.69 15.75
CA LYS A 294 -28.66 18.90 16.60
C LYS A 294 -28.33 19.75 17.82
N THR A 295 -29.22 20.68 18.12
CA THR A 295 -29.13 21.58 19.27
C THR A 295 -29.67 20.89 20.54
N GLN A 296 -29.40 21.45 21.70
CA GLN A 296 -30.03 21.02 22.96
C GLN A 296 -31.53 21.35 22.95
N THR A 297 -32.35 20.50 23.56
CA THR A 297 -33.80 20.73 23.75
C THR A 297 -34.12 20.98 25.22
N GLY A 298 -35.31 21.54 25.49
CA GLY A 298 -35.83 21.76 26.83
C GLY A 298 -36.08 23.23 27.17
N SER A 299 -36.37 23.50 28.44
CA SER A 299 -36.79 24.83 28.91
C SER A 299 -35.76 25.91 28.57
N GLY A 300 -36.20 26.96 27.87
CA GLY A 300 -35.38 28.10 27.47
C GLY A 300 -34.43 27.86 26.28
N GLN A 301 -34.49 26.69 25.64
CA GLN A 301 -33.81 26.42 24.36
C GLN A 301 -34.72 26.81 23.19
N ALA A 302 -34.12 27.20 22.06
CA ALA A 302 -34.85 27.45 20.83
C ALA A 302 -35.26 26.13 20.16
N GLU A 303 -36.46 26.11 19.56
CA GLU A 303 -36.96 24.98 18.77
C GLU A 303 -36.94 25.29 17.27
N GLY A 304 -37.02 24.25 16.44
CA GLY A 304 -37.04 24.39 14.98
C GLY A 304 -35.72 24.85 14.35
N VAL A 305 -34.60 24.76 15.08
CA VAL A 305 -33.27 25.18 14.62
C VAL A 305 -32.20 24.13 14.94
N SER A 306 -31.36 23.84 13.95
CA SER A 306 -30.13 23.06 14.07
C SER A 306 -28.93 23.92 13.66
N LEU A 307 -27.72 23.43 13.90
CA LEU A 307 -26.50 24.07 13.39
C LEU A 307 -25.97 23.30 12.18
N LYS A 308 -25.28 24.00 11.29
CA LYS A 308 -24.52 23.41 10.18
C LYS A 308 -23.11 23.96 10.22
N ILE A 309 -22.12 23.08 10.16
CA ILE A 309 -20.72 23.47 10.08
C ILE A 309 -20.31 23.35 8.62
N LYS A 310 -19.79 24.42 8.04
CA LYS A 310 -19.23 24.44 6.69
C LYS A 310 -17.74 24.66 6.75
N ARG A 311 -17.05 24.02 5.81
CA ARG A 311 -15.62 24.10 5.58
C ARG A 311 -15.29 25.40 4.84
N GLU A 312 -14.01 25.75 4.75
CA GLU A 312 -13.52 26.93 4.02
C GLU A 312 -13.97 26.94 2.55
N GLY A 313 -14.12 25.76 1.92
CA GLY A 313 -14.66 25.61 0.56
C GLY A 313 -16.19 25.67 0.43
N GLY A 314 -16.92 25.89 1.53
CA GLY A 314 -18.39 25.93 1.56
C GLY A 314 -19.09 24.58 1.68
N GLU A 315 -18.35 23.48 1.55
CA GLU A 315 -18.84 22.11 1.79
C GLU A 315 -19.33 21.95 3.23
N ALA A 316 -20.48 21.31 3.41
CA ALA A 316 -21.00 21.01 4.74
C ALA A 316 -20.27 19.82 5.35
N VAL A 317 -19.94 19.92 6.63
CA VAL A 317 -19.43 18.80 7.43
C VAL A 317 -20.57 17.81 7.65
N THR A 318 -20.36 16.56 7.27
CA THR A 318 -21.24 15.46 7.66
C THR A 318 -20.71 14.76 8.90
N TYR A 319 -21.61 14.29 9.76
CA TYR A 319 -21.25 13.73 11.06
C TYR A 319 -21.08 12.21 11.00
N GLY A 320 -20.00 11.70 11.59
CA GLY A 320 -19.60 10.29 11.59
C GLY A 320 -19.32 9.75 12.99
N GLU A 321 -18.92 8.48 13.07
CA GLU A 321 -18.54 7.86 14.35
C GLU A 321 -17.26 8.47 14.92
N ASP A 322 -17.18 8.53 16.25
CA ASP A 322 -15.94 8.84 16.97
C ASP A 322 -15.03 7.61 16.91
N SER A 323 -14.23 7.53 15.84
CA SER A 323 -13.35 6.42 15.57
C SER A 323 -12.03 6.93 14.98
N PRO A 324 -10.88 6.45 15.49
CA PRO A 324 -9.57 6.80 14.94
C PRO A 324 -9.27 6.10 13.60
N ARG A 325 -10.15 5.21 13.12
CA ARG A 325 -9.95 4.48 11.87
C ARG A 325 -10.01 5.40 10.65
N MET A 326 -9.27 5.05 9.61
CA MET A 326 -9.35 5.71 8.31
C MET A 326 -10.55 5.20 7.51
N GLY A 327 -11.14 6.08 6.69
CA GLY A 327 -12.26 5.74 5.80
C GLY A 327 -13.63 5.71 6.47
N ASN A 328 -13.77 6.27 7.67
CA ASN A 328 -15.06 6.38 8.34
C ASN A 328 -16.02 7.29 7.53
N PRO A 329 -17.33 7.00 7.49
CA PRO A 329 -18.32 7.94 6.96
C PRO A 329 -18.22 9.31 7.63
N GLY A 330 -18.34 10.39 6.85
CA GLY A 330 -18.19 11.77 7.34
C GLY A 330 -16.74 12.19 7.66
N GLN A 331 -15.76 11.35 7.35
CA GLN A 331 -14.34 11.71 7.42
C GLN A 331 -13.90 12.52 6.20
N PHE A 332 -13.06 13.53 6.40
CA PHE A 332 -12.49 14.33 5.33
C PHE A 332 -11.06 14.78 5.64
N PRO A 333 -10.24 15.05 4.61
CA PRO A 333 -8.91 15.63 4.80
C PRO A 333 -9.02 17.09 5.23
N VAL A 334 -8.23 17.48 6.22
CA VAL A 334 -8.07 18.90 6.60
C VAL A 334 -7.62 19.72 5.40
N HIS A 335 -8.19 20.93 5.24
CA HIS A 335 -7.95 21.78 4.06
C HIS A 335 -6.46 22.03 3.78
N GLN A 336 -5.72 22.59 4.73
CA GLN A 336 -4.27 22.71 4.65
C GLN A 336 -3.62 21.52 5.33
N GLN A 337 -2.90 20.70 4.56
CA GLN A 337 -2.06 19.61 5.08
C GLN A 337 -0.68 20.12 5.50
N PRO A 338 -0.02 19.47 6.48
CA PRO A 338 1.32 19.83 6.91
C PRO A 338 2.33 19.60 5.78
N ARG A 339 3.30 20.50 5.69
CA ARG A 339 4.40 20.47 4.72
C ARG A 339 5.67 21.07 5.34
N GLU A 340 6.78 20.98 4.65
CA GLU A 340 8.11 21.26 5.22
C GLU A 340 8.26 22.71 5.71
N ASP A 341 7.70 23.67 4.97
CA ASP A 341 7.63 25.10 5.28
C ASP A 341 6.57 25.43 6.36
N ASP A 342 5.48 24.66 6.42
CA ASP A 342 4.45 24.81 7.46
C ASP A 342 4.02 23.44 8.02
N LYS A 343 4.63 23.08 9.14
CA LYS A 343 4.48 21.78 9.81
C LYS A 343 3.13 21.60 10.53
N ASN A 344 2.12 22.37 10.16
CA ASN A 344 0.81 22.39 10.79
C ASN A 344 -0.27 22.09 9.77
N ALA A 345 -1.28 21.32 10.17
CA ALA A 345 -2.52 21.21 9.42
C ALA A 345 -3.53 22.23 9.93
N ARG A 346 -4.28 22.87 9.03
CA ARG A 346 -5.19 23.97 9.36
C ARG A 346 -6.46 23.92 8.55
N GLU A 347 -7.56 24.29 9.17
CA GLU A 347 -8.83 24.52 8.49
C GLU A 347 -9.66 25.56 9.24
N ILE A 348 -10.41 26.35 8.48
CA ILE A 348 -11.37 27.31 9.01
C ILE A 348 -12.77 26.75 8.77
N PHE A 349 -13.59 26.80 9.82
CA PHE A 349 -14.98 26.37 9.79
C PHE A 349 -15.88 27.54 10.07
N LYS A 350 -17.02 27.58 9.37
CA LYS A 350 -18.10 28.52 9.60
C LYS A 350 -19.30 27.76 10.14
N VAL A 351 -19.94 28.31 11.16
CA VAL A 351 -21.12 27.73 11.79
C VAL A 351 -22.33 28.54 11.39
N TYR A 352 -23.35 27.86 10.91
CA TYR A 352 -24.61 28.45 10.47
C TYR A 352 -25.75 27.93 11.33
N TYR A 353 -26.70 28.81 11.63
CA TYR A 353 -28.02 28.39 12.10
C TYR A 353 -28.87 27.98 10.90
N VAL A 354 -29.57 26.85 11.00
CA VAL A 354 -30.39 26.30 9.92
C VAL A 354 -31.78 25.96 10.44
N LYS A 355 -32.82 26.34 9.70
CA LYS A 355 -34.19 25.88 10.02
C LYS A 355 -34.26 24.37 9.93
N ASP A 356 -34.76 23.76 10.99
CA ASP A 356 -34.93 22.31 11.09
C ASP A 356 -36.36 21.99 11.55
N PRO A 357 -37.31 21.85 10.62
CA PRO A 357 -38.70 21.54 10.95
C PRO A 357 -38.86 20.20 11.67
N ALA A 358 -37.91 19.27 11.52
CA ALA A 358 -37.93 18.00 12.25
C ALA A 358 -37.72 18.19 13.76
N ARG A 359 -37.31 19.39 14.19
CA ARG A 359 -37.14 19.80 15.58
C ARG A 359 -38.23 20.75 16.09
N GLY A 360 -39.38 20.80 15.39
CA GLY A 360 -40.53 21.59 15.79
C GLY A 360 -40.63 22.95 15.11
N ALA A 361 -41.58 23.77 15.58
CA ALA A 361 -41.78 25.11 15.07
C ALA A 361 -40.67 26.05 15.55
N LEU A 362 -40.30 27.03 14.72
CA LEU A 362 -39.25 27.98 15.07
C LEU A 362 -39.66 28.87 16.25
N THR A 363 -38.96 28.74 17.38
CA THR A 363 -39.16 29.54 18.59
C THR A 363 -37.87 30.24 19.03
N GLU A 364 -38.01 31.27 19.85
CA GLU A 364 -36.86 32.01 20.40
C GLU A 364 -36.30 31.28 21.62
N GLY A 365 -34.98 31.34 21.80
CA GLY A 365 -34.32 30.70 22.94
C GLY A 365 -32.81 30.62 22.79
N LYS A 366 -32.17 29.90 23.72
CA LYS A 366 -30.74 29.59 23.64
C LYS A 366 -30.49 28.52 22.58
N VAL A 367 -29.34 28.60 21.91
CA VAL A 367 -28.89 27.59 20.95
C VAL A 367 -27.53 27.09 21.40
N ASN A 368 -27.51 25.87 21.91
CA ASN A 368 -26.30 25.16 22.31
C ASN A 368 -26.22 23.85 21.52
N ALA A 369 -25.03 23.46 21.10
CA ALA A 369 -24.76 22.15 20.56
C ALA A 369 -23.32 21.74 20.91
N ALA A 370 -23.02 20.45 20.78
CA ALA A 370 -21.70 19.91 21.01
C ALA A 370 -21.36 18.90 19.91
N ALA A 371 -20.11 18.92 19.46
CA ALA A 371 -19.57 17.91 18.57
C ALA A 371 -18.18 17.52 19.06
N THR A 372 -17.87 16.24 18.99
CA THR A 372 -16.55 15.69 19.26
C THR A 372 -15.81 15.61 17.92
N PHE A 373 -14.62 16.20 17.83
CA PHE A 373 -13.76 16.00 16.66
C PHE A 373 -12.73 14.91 16.96
N THR A 374 -12.51 14.04 15.98
CA THR A 374 -11.59 12.92 16.09
C THR A 374 -10.58 13.01 14.96
N MET A 375 -9.29 12.97 15.31
CA MET A 375 -8.22 12.88 14.32
C MET A 375 -7.93 11.40 14.03
N SER A 376 -7.96 11.04 12.76
CA SER A 376 -7.55 9.73 12.29
C SER A 376 -6.19 9.85 11.61
N TYR A 377 -5.32 8.88 11.91
CA TYR A 377 -4.00 8.77 11.30
C TYR A 377 -3.98 7.55 10.38
N GLN A 378 -3.31 7.69 9.23
CA GLN A 378 -3.01 6.57 8.34
C GLN A 378 -2.19 5.50 9.06
#